data_AF-A0A6V7HUF3-F1
#
_entry.id   AF-A0A6V7HUF3-F1
#
_cell.length_a   1.000
_cell.length_b   1.000
_cell.length_c   1.000
_cell.angle_alpha   90.00
_cell.angle_beta   90.00
_cell.angle_gamma   90.00
#
_symmetry.space_group_name_H-M   'P 1'
#
loop_
_entity.id
_entity.type
_entity.pdbx_description
1 polymer ?
#
loop_
_entity_poly.entity_id
_entity_poly.type
_entity_poly.pdbx_seq_one_letter_code
_entity_poly.pdbx_strand_id
1 'polypeptide(L)'
;IIVSLRKAGKLEHQGVKIEFIGQIELYYDRGNHHEFTSLVKELARPGELTHNTEYPFEFANVEKPFESYTGSNVRLRYFLRVTIVRRLSDLVKEVDLVVHTLSSYPDMNNPIKMEVGIEDCLHIEFEYNKS
;
A
#
# COMPACT_ATOMS: atom_id res chain seq x y z
N ILE A 1 15.68 5.73 8.52
CA ILE A 1 14.68 6.09 9.55
C ILE A 1 15.38 6.89 10.63
N ILE A 2 14.81 8.04 11.01
CA ILE A 2 15.38 8.88 12.06
C ILE A 2 14.51 8.74 13.30
N VAL A 3 15.08 8.27 14.40
CA VAL A 3 14.43 8.22 15.72
C VAL A 3 14.92 9.41 16.53
N SER A 4 14.02 10.35 16.84
CA SER A 4 14.31 11.53 17.65
C SER A 4 13.75 11.39 19.05
N LEU A 5 14.61 11.49 20.07
CA LEU A 5 14.22 11.48 21.48
C LEU A 5 13.75 12.87 21.91
N ARG A 6 12.63 12.94 22.63
CA ARG A 6 12.12 14.21 23.15
C ARG A 6 12.85 14.57 24.46
N LYS A 7 13.82 15.51 24.39
CA LYS A 7 14.71 15.92 25.50
C LYS A 7 15.42 14.71 26.15
N ALA A 8 16.18 14.91 27.23
CA ALA A 8 17.11 13.95 27.86
C ALA A 8 16.46 12.68 28.47
N GLY A 9 15.43 12.12 27.82
CA GLY A 9 14.86 10.82 28.15
C GLY A 9 15.57 9.71 27.38
N LYS A 10 15.83 8.61 28.09
CA LYS A 10 16.26 7.35 27.49
C LYS A 10 15.04 6.53 27.07
N LEU A 11 15.18 5.71 26.03
CA LEU A 11 14.11 4.85 25.53
C LEU A 11 14.58 3.39 25.50
N GLU A 12 14.11 2.59 26.45
CA GLU A 12 14.25 1.13 26.40
C GLU A 12 13.29 0.54 25.36
N HIS A 13 13.80 -0.37 24.53
CA HIS A 13 13.05 -1.09 23.50
C HIS A 13 13.49 -2.56 23.39
N GLN A 14 12.58 -3.41 22.93
CA GLN A 14 12.80 -4.84 22.64
C GLN A 14 13.11 -5.10 21.16
N GLY A 15 13.37 -4.04 20.40
CA GLY A 15 13.79 -4.11 19.02
C GLY A 15 13.21 -2.97 18.20
N VAL A 16 13.84 -2.69 17.08
CA VAL A 16 13.33 -1.75 16.07
C VAL A 16 13.25 -2.51 14.77
N LYS A 17 12.09 -2.49 14.11
CA LYS A 17 11.90 -3.09 12.79
C LYS A 17 11.22 -2.13 11.84
N ILE A 18 11.46 -2.32 10.55
CA ILE A 18 10.67 -1.73 9.46
C ILE A 18 10.07 -2.84 8.62
N GLU A 19 8.85 -2.61 8.18
CA GLU A 19 8.08 -3.53 7.35
C GLU A 19 7.64 -2.79 6.08
N PHE A 20 7.74 -3.45 4.93
CA PHE A 20 7.05 -3.05 3.70
C PHE A 20 5.84 -3.97 3.54
N ILE A 21 4.65 -3.40 3.48
CA ILE A 21 3.39 -4.14 3.49
C ILE A 21 2.56 -3.70 2.29
N GLY A 22 2.02 -4.68 1.56
CA GLY A 22 0.95 -4.52 0.59
C GLY A 22 -0.25 -5.35 1.06
N GLN A 23 -1.41 -4.69 1.26
CA GLN A 23 -2.59 -5.36 1.78
C GLN A 23 -3.89 -4.89 1.13
N ILE A 24 -4.91 -5.75 1.21
CA ILE A 24 -6.30 -5.44 0.89
C ILE A 24 -7.09 -5.32 2.19
N GLU A 25 -7.79 -4.20 2.35
CA GLU A 25 -8.67 -3.90 3.47
C GLU A 25 -10.12 -3.95 2.99
N LEU A 26 -10.95 -4.78 3.63
CA LEU A 26 -12.38 -4.87 3.38
C LEU A 26 -13.11 -4.05 4.46
N TYR A 27 -13.88 -3.04 4.09
CA TYR A 27 -14.50 -2.15 5.08
C TYR A 27 -15.60 -2.80 5.91
N TYR A 28 -16.21 -3.88 5.40
CA TYR A 28 -17.19 -4.67 6.13
C TYR A 28 -16.55 -5.69 7.08
N ASP A 29 -15.24 -5.95 6.95
CA ASP A 29 -14.47 -6.86 7.80
C ASP A 29 -13.15 -6.20 8.23
N ARG A 30 -13.27 -5.10 8.99
CA ARG A 30 -12.14 -4.21 9.32
C ARG A 30 -11.01 -4.87 10.13
N GLY A 31 -11.26 -6.03 10.74
CA GLY A 31 -10.24 -6.77 11.50
C GLY A 31 -9.40 -7.72 10.65
N ASN A 32 -9.80 -7.95 9.40
CA ASN A 32 -9.21 -8.97 8.54
C ASN A 32 -8.50 -8.30 7.37
N HIS A 33 -7.22 -8.02 7.57
CA HIS A 33 -6.35 -7.50 6.53
C HIS A 33 -5.75 -8.66 5.74
N HIS A 34 -5.90 -8.62 4.41
CA HIS A 34 -5.28 -9.60 3.54
C HIS A 34 -3.94 -9.04 3.03
N GLU A 35 -2.86 -9.36 3.73
CA GLU A 35 -1.50 -9.05 3.27
C GLU A 35 -1.13 -9.96 2.09
N PHE A 36 -0.82 -9.37 0.94
CA PHE A 36 -0.31 -10.08 -0.23
C PHE A 36 1.20 -9.85 -0.43
N THR A 37 1.80 -8.92 0.31
CA THR A 37 3.25 -8.70 0.38
C THR A 37 3.61 -8.21 1.77
N SER A 38 4.59 -8.85 2.41
CA SER A 38 5.06 -8.50 3.75
C SER A 38 6.55 -8.78 3.86
N LEU A 39 7.36 -7.72 3.90
CA LEU A 39 8.82 -7.80 4.03
C LEU A 39 9.24 -7.13 5.33
N VAL A 40 10.08 -7.79 6.13
CA VAL A 40 10.52 -7.28 7.43
C VAL A 40 12.04 -7.13 7.45
N LYS A 41 12.53 -6.02 8.02
CA LYS A 41 13.95 -5.80 8.30
C LYS A 41 14.13 -5.35 9.74
N GLU A 42 14.90 -6.11 10.50
CA GLU A 42 15.33 -5.71 11.84
C GLU A 42 16.41 -4.63 11.73
N LEU A 43 16.24 -3.55 12.48
CA LEU A 43 17.12 -2.37 12.47
C LEU A 43 17.94 -2.26 13.75
N ALA A 44 17.40 -2.76 14.87
CA ALA A 44 18.12 -2.83 16.14
C ALA A 44 17.61 -4.01 16.97
N ARG A 45 18.54 -4.67 17.67
CA ARG A 45 18.26 -5.65 18.73
C ARG A 45 17.67 -4.95 19.98
N PRO A 46 17.11 -5.69 20.96
CA PRO A 46 16.74 -5.12 22.25
C PRO A 46 17.86 -4.26 22.86
N GLY A 47 17.51 -3.10 23.39
CA GLY A 47 18.49 -2.14 23.89
C GLY A 47 17.89 -0.84 24.42
N GLU A 48 18.76 0.14 24.62
CA GLU A 48 18.42 1.46 25.11
C GLU A 48 18.91 2.54 24.14
N LEU A 49 18.01 3.42 23.70
CA LEU A 49 18.32 4.61 22.93
C LEU A 49 18.56 5.79 23.87
N THR A 50 19.75 6.38 23.81
CA THR A 50 20.18 7.51 24.65
C THR A 50 20.34 8.83 23.88
N HIS A 51 20.43 8.75 22.55
CA HIS A 51 20.56 9.88 21.64
C HIS A 51 19.69 9.65 20.39
N ASN A 52 19.52 10.68 19.57
CA ASN A 52 18.86 10.52 18.27
C ASN A 52 19.68 9.56 17.40
N THR A 53 19.01 8.63 16.74
CA THR A 53 19.68 7.57 15.97
C THR A 53 19.05 7.42 14.60
N GLU A 54 19.89 7.15 13.61
CA GLU A 54 19.47 6.88 12.24
C GLU A 54 19.73 5.42 11.89
N TYR A 55 18.72 4.78 11.29
CA TYR A 55 18.79 3.41 10.78
C TYR A 55 18.59 3.42 9.27
N PRO A 56 19.63 3.16 8.45
CA PRO A 56 19.45 2.94 7.03
C PRO A 56 18.71 1.62 6.80
N PHE A 57 17.87 1.58 5.77
CA PHE A 57 17.17 0.36 5.36
C PHE A 57 17.07 0.32 3.84
N GLU A 58 16.91 -0.88 3.32
CA GLU A 58 16.72 -1.14 1.90
C GLU A 58 15.95 -2.43 1.75
N PHE A 59 14.94 -2.41 0.88
CA PHE A 59 14.25 -3.59 0.37
C PHE A 59 14.52 -3.65 -1.14
N ALA A 60 15.33 -4.61 -1.57
CA ALA A 60 15.65 -4.81 -2.98
C ALA A 60 14.51 -5.59 -3.67
N ASN A 61 14.26 -5.29 -4.95
CA ASN A 61 13.35 -6.05 -5.83
C ASN A 61 11.96 -6.34 -5.24
N VAL A 62 11.37 -5.36 -4.55
CA VAL A 62 10.04 -5.51 -3.95
C VAL A 62 8.97 -5.63 -5.04
N GLU A 63 8.29 -6.79 -5.07
CA GLU A 63 7.13 -7.01 -5.95
C GLU A 63 5.96 -6.09 -5.57
N LYS A 64 5.36 -5.46 -6.58
CA LYS A 64 4.21 -4.57 -6.43
C LYS A 64 3.22 -4.86 -7.57
N PRO A 65 2.58 -6.05 -7.57
CA PRO A 65 1.83 -6.53 -8.71
C PRO A 65 0.52 -5.78 -8.98
N PHE A 66 0.03 -4.98 -8.03
CA PHE A 66 -1.27 -4.35 -8.09
C PHE A 66 -1.17 -2.83 -7.96
N GLU A 67 -1.98 -2.11 -8.74
CA GLU A 67 -2.14 -0.67 -8.59
C GLU A 67 -2.89 -0.35 -7.29
N SER A 68 -2.46 0.71 -6.61
CA SER A 68 -3.12 1.20 -5.40
C SER A 68 -4.53 1.66 -5.70
N TYR A 69 -5.48 1.31 -4.83
CA TYR A 69 -6.89 1.57 -5.05
C TYR A 69 -7.60 1.96 -3.75
N THR A 70 -8.45 2.98 -3.82
CA THR A 70 -9.36 3.36 -2.72
C THR A 70 -10.77 3.42 -3.28
N GLY A 71 -11.56 2.39 -3.01
CA GLY A 71 -12.95 2.29 -3.43
C GLY A 71 -13.94 2.41 -2.28
N SER A 72 -15.21 2.17 -2.59
CA SER A 72 -16.31 2.31 -1.63
C SER A 72 -16.34 1.20 -0.56
N ASN A 73 -15.90 -0.02 -0.90
CA ASN A 73 -15.98 -1.19 -0.02
C ASN A 73 -14.62 -1.84 0.26
N VAL A 74 -13.59 -1.46 -0.50
CA VAL A 74 -12.27 -2.09 -0.48
C VAL A 74 -11.18 -1.04 -0.70
N ARG A 75 -10.05 -1.24 -0.03
CA ARG A 75 -8.82 -0.46 -0.24
C ARG A 75 -7.65 -1.41 -0.45
N LEU A 76 -6.89 -1.19 -1.52
CA LEU A 76 -5.61 -1.84 -1.77
C LEU A 76 -4.53 -0.78 -1.58
N ARG A 77 -3.64 -0.98 -0.59
CA ARG A 77 -2.60 0.00 -0.24
C ARG A 77 -1.26 -0.67 0.01
N TYR A 78 -0.22 0.13 -0.20
CA TYR A 78 1.16 -0.19 0.17
C TYR A 78 1.66 0.82 1.20
N PHE A 79 2.40 0.38 2.20
CA PHE A 79 2.96 1.29 3.20
C PHE A 79 4.23 0.71 3.84
N LEU A 80 5.05 1.62 4.38
CA LEU A 80 6.13 1.30 5.28
C LEU A 80 5.64 1.43 6.73
N ARG A 81 5.84 0.40 7.55
CA ARG A 81 5.52 0.41 8.98
C ARG A 81 6.79 0.27 9.80
N VAL A 82 7.14 1.30 10.56
CA VAL A 82 8.22 1.24 11.54
C VAL A 82 7.62 0.92 12.91
N THR A 83 8.17 -0.09 13.57
CA THR A 83 7.75 -0.51 14.91
C THR A 83 8.96 -0.49 15.86
N ILE A 84 8.87 0.31 16.93
CA ILE A 84 9.77 0.22 18.09
C ILE A 84 9.03 -0.58 19.15
N VAL A 85 9.49 -1.82 19.36
CA VAL A 85 8.84 -2.75 20.30
C VAL A 85 9.16 -2.31 21.72
N ARG A 86 8.17 -2.19 22.58
CA ARG A 86 8.36 -1.75 23.99
C ARG A 86 7.63 -2.71 24.93
N ARG A 87 8.00 -2.68 26.21
CA ARG A 87 7.38 -3.55 27.23
C ARG A 87 5.87 -3.34 27.39
N LEU A 88 5.40 -2.11 27.24
CA LEU A 88 3.98 -1.75 27.47
C LEU A 88 3.21 -1.60 26.15
N SER A 89 3.64 -0.65 25.32
CA SER A 89 2.97 -0.32 24.06
C SER A 89 4.00 0.05 23.00
N ASP A 90 3.94 -0.64 21.87
CA ASP A 90 4.82 -0.38 20.74
C ASP A 90 4.58 1.02 20.17
N LEU A 91 5.65 1.64 19.68
CA LEU A 91 5.54 2.85 18.88
C LEU A 91 5.51 2.45 17.42
N VAL A 92 4.36 2.67 16.77
CA VAL A 92 4.15 2.35 15.36
C VAL A 92 4.01 3.64 14.56
N LYS A 93 4.72 3.73 13.44
CA LYS A 93 4.55 4.81 12.47
C LYS A 93 4.44 4.22 11.07
N GLU A 94 3.36 4.59 10.38
CA GLU A 94 3.12 4.21 8.99
C GLU A 94 3.33 5.39 8.05
N VAL A 95 3.81 5.08 6.84
CA VAL A 95 3.89 6.00 5.69
C VAL A 95 3.37 5.28 4.46
N ASP A 96 2.32 5.81 3.86
CA ASP A 96 1.70 5.26 2.65
C ASP A 96 2.57 5.50 1.40
N LEU A 97 2.45 4.56 0.46
CA LEU A 97 3.03 4.59 -0.87
C LEU A 97 1.91 4.36 -1.89
N VAL A 98 2.01 5.02 -3.04
CA VAL A 98 1.12 4.77 -4.18
C VAL A 98 1.90 4.01 -5.25
N VAL A 99 1.29 2.94 -5.76
CA VAL A 99 1.79 2.11 -6.85
C VAL A 99 0.87 2.29 -8.05
N HIS A 100 1.44 2.52 -9.23
CA HIS A 100 0.72 2.50 -10.50
C HIS A 100 1.20 1.34 -11.36
N THR A 101 0.29 0.74 -12.10
CA THR A 101 0.57 -0.31 -13.08
C THR A 101 0.52 0.28 -14.48
N LEU A 102 1.66 0.32 -15.14
CA LEU A 102 1.73 0.79 -16.53
C LEU A 102 1.27 -0.32 -17.47
N SER A 103 0.41 0.04 -18.42
CA SER A 103 -0.10 -0.87 -19.46
C SER A 103 0.12 -0.26 -20.83
N SER A 104 0.48 -1.10 -21.81
CA SER A 104 0.56 -0.73 -23.23
C SER A 104 -0.47 -1.53 -24.01
N TYR A 105 -1.39 -0.82 -24.67
CA TYR A 105 -2.38 -1.42 -25.53
C TYR A 105 -1.98 -1.21 -26.99
N PRO A 106 -2.24 -2.18 -27.89
CA PRO A 106 -2.01 -1.98 -29.31
C PRO A 106 -2.90 -0.85 -29.85
N ASP A 107 -2.44 -0.10 -30.85
CA ASP A 107 -3.18 0.98 -31.52
C ASP A 107 -4.35 0.48 -32.39
N MET A 108 -4.89 -0.71 -32.12
CA MET A 108 -6.00 -1.29 -32.86
C MET A 108 -7.31 -0.55 -32.54
N ASN A 109 -7.56 0.52 -33.29
CA ASN A 109 -8.82 1.27 -33.30
C ASN A 109 -9.87 0.51 -34.12
N ASN A 110 -10.30 -0.66 -33.66
CA ASN A 110 -11.53 -1.24 -34.19
C ASN A 110 -12.70 -0.50 -33.52
N PRO A 111 -13.56 0.19 -34.28
CA PRO A 111 -14.70 0.90 -33.71
C PRO A 111 -15.65 -0.09 -33.04
N ILE A 112 -16.13 0.26 -31.84
CA ILE A 112 -17.15 -0.51 -31.13
C ILE A 112 -18.51 0.06 -31.47
N LYS A 113 -19.36 -0.81 -32.03
CA LYS A 113 -20.76 -0.50 -32.31
C LYS A 113 -21.64 -1.09 -31.22
N MET A 114 -22.49 -0.25 -30.63
CA MET A 114 -23.53 -0.66 -29.70
C MET A 114 -24.88 -0.22 -30.26
N GLU A 115 -25.80 -1.16 -30.44
CA GLU A 115 -27.14 -0.89 -30.94
C GLU A 115 -28.19 -1.08 -29.84
N VAL A 116 -29.18 -0.20 -29.80
CA VAL A 116 -30.38 -0.32 -28.96
C VAL A 116 -31.59 0.07 -29.78
N GLY A 117 -32.64 -0.75 -29.72
CA GLY A 117 -33.84 -0.48 -30.49
C GLY A 117 -35.04 -1.29 -30.04
N ILE A 118 -36.20 -0.85 -30.54
CA ILE A 118 -37.46 -1.56 -30.49
C ILE A 118 -37.82 -1.85 -31.95
N GLU A 119 -38.04 -3.12 -32.26
CA GLU A 119 -38.40 -3.60 -33.60
C GLU A 119 -39.54 -2.76 -34.19
N ASP A 120 -39.37 -2.35 -35.45
CA ASP A 120 -40.31 -1.52 -36.22
C ASP A 120 -40.70 -0.16 -35.62
N CYS A 121 -40.02 0.29 -34.56
CA CYS A 121 -40.35 1.55 -33.88
C CYS A 121 -39.16 2.51 -33.81
N LEU A 122 -38.01 2.04 -33.33
CA LEU A 122 -36.85 2.90 -33.04
C LEU A 122 -35.57 2.08 -33.07
N HIS A 123 -34.53 2.59 -33.73
CA HIS A 123 -33.21 1.99 -33.72
C HIS A 123 -32.15 3.08 -33.57
N ILE A 124 -31.24 2.93 -32.62
CA ILE A 124 -30.16 3.86 -32.30
C ILE A 124 -28.85 3.09 -32.22
N GLU A 125 -27.83 3.56 -32.95
CA GLU A 125 -26.47 3.01 -32.94
C GLU A 125 -25.50 4.03 -32.31
N PHE A 126 -24.60 3.53 -31.46
CA PHE A 126 -23.46 4.26 -30.92
C PHE A 126 -22.17 3.65 -31.46
N GLU A 127 -21.28 4.49 -31.99
CA GLU A 127 -19.96 4.08 -32.45
C GLU A 127 -18.87 4.76 -31.61
N TYR A 128 -17.98 3.97 -31.01
CA TYR A 128 -16.87 4.43 -30.18
C TYR A 128 -15.53 4.08 -30.81
N ASN A 129 -14.59 5.02 -30.80
CA ASN A 129 -13.27 4.84 -31.40
C ASN A 129 -12.34 3.91 -30.59
N LYS A 130 -12.63 3.70 -29.30
CA LYS A 130 -11.85 2.87 -28.38
C LYS A 130 -12.79 2.14 -27.41
N SER A 131 -12.34 0.95 -26.98
CA SER A 131 -12.95 0.13 -25.93
C SER A 131 -12.74 0.69 -24.54
#